data_AF-A0A1H7TI97-F1
#
_entry.id   AF-A0A1H7TI97-F1
#
_cell.length_a   1.000
_cell.length_b   1.000
_cell.length_c   1.000
_cell.angle_alpha   90.00
_cell.angle_beta   90.00
_cell.angle_gamma   90.00
#
_symmetry.space_group_name_H-M   'P 1'
#
loop_
_entity.id
_entity.type
_entity.pdbx_description
1 polymer ?
#
loop_
_entity_poly.entity_id
_entity_poly.type
_entity_poly.pdbx_seq_one_letter_code
_entity_poly.pdbx_strand_id
1 'polypeptide(L)'
;MRTLIILLTALLTACSTTPTLDREFGNSLRLARTQQTLHPDAGRTPRPVNGLDAAAAAAAYQNYQQSFITKDDQGNGFTIGVGSKR
;
A
#
# COMPACT_ATOMS: atom_id res chain seq x y z
N MET A 1 -45.38 16.33 -5.91
CA MET A 1 -44.86 15.27 -5.02
C MET A 1 -44.27 14.11 -5.83
N ARG A 2 -45.06 13.41 -6.66
CA ARG A 2 -44.58 12.23 -7.44
C ARG A 2 -43.50 12.54 -8.48
N THR A 3 -43.57 13.71 -9.14
CA THR A 3 -42.57 14.19 -10.10
C THR A 3 -41.22 14.53 -9.45
N LEU A 4 -41.25 15.02 -8.21
CA LEU A 4 -40.06 15.42 -7.46
C LEU A 4 -39.27 14.20 -6.97
N ILE A 5 -39.97 13.13 -6.60
CA ILE A 5 -39.37 11.83 -6.25
C ILE A 5 -38.67 11.20 -7.47
N ILE A 6 -39.30 11.22 -8.64
CA ILE A 6 -38.71 10.68 -9.88
C ILE A 6 -37.44 11.44 -10.27
N LEU A 7 -37.48 12.78 -10.19
CA LEU A 7 -36.33 13.63 -10.47
C LEU A 7 -35.18 13.34 -9.48
N LEU A 8 -35.49 13.22 -8.20
CA LEU A 8 -34.50 12.90 -7.17
C LEU A 8 -33.85 11.53 -7.41
N THR A 9 -34.63 10.50 -7.76
CA THR A 9 -34.07 9.17 -8.08
C THR A 9 -33.20 9.16 -9.34
N ALA A 10 -33.49 9.99 -10.34
CA ALA A 10 -32.68 10.11 -11.55
C ALA A 10 -31.35 10.86 -11.31
N LEU A 11 -31.32 11.79 -10.35
CA LEU A 11 -30.09 12.46 -9.90
C LEU A 11 -29.16 11.50 -9.16
N LEU A 12 -29.71 10.52 -8.41
CA LEU A 12 -28.91 9.50 -7.71
C LEU A 12 -28.22 8.51 -8.67
N THR A 13 -28.77 8.26 -9.86
CA THR A 13 -28.15 7.37 -10.86
C THR A 13 -27.01 8.02 -11.64
N ALA A 14 -26.84 9.35 -11.56
CA ALA A 14 -25.75 10.06 -12.24
C ALA A 14 -24.36 9.65 -11.74
N CYS A 15 -24.26 9.05 -10.54
CA CYS A 15 -23.02 8.49 -9.97
C CYS A 15 -22.83 6.99 -10.23
N SER A 16 -23.72 6.30 -10.94
CA SER A 16 -23.66 4.83 -11.07
C SER A 16 -22.76 4.33 -12.20
N THR A 17 -22.30 5.23 -13.08
CA THR A 17 -21.43 4.85 -14.22
C THR A 17 -20.16 5.66 -14.19
N THR A 18 -19.04 4.99 -14.43
CA THR A 18 -17.68 5.57 -14.34
C THR A 18 -16.93 5.45 -15.68
N PRO A 19 -17.52 5.88 -16.82
CA PRO A 19 -17.02 5.56 -18.15
C PRO A 19 -15.61 6.11 -18.45
N THR A 20 -15.23 7.22 -17.83
CA THR A 20 -13.88 7.80 -17.95
C THR A 20 -12.87 7.05 -17.10
N LEU A 21 -13.24 6.73 -15.85
CA LEU A 21 -12.42 5.95 -14.94
C LEU A 21 -12.17 4.55 -15.53
N ASP A 22 -13.21 3.85 -15.98
CA ASP A 22 -13.10 2.48 -16.48
C ASP A 22 -12.21 2.42 -17.73
N ARG A 23 -12.27 3.45 -18.58
CA ARG A 23 -11.42 3.59 -19.77
C ARG A 23 -9.96 3.87 -19.40
N GLU A 24 -9.72 4.74 -18.42
CA GLU A 24 -8.37 5.22 -18.07
C GLU A 24 -7.70 4.44 -16.92
N PHE A 25 -8.42 3.54 -16.25
CA PHE A 25 -7.93 2.82 -15.07
C PHE A 25 -6.61 2.09 -15.32
N GLY A 26 -6.47 1.45 -16.49
CA GLY A 26 -5.22 0.79 -16.87
C GLY A 26 -4.05 1.76 -17.02
N ASN A 27 -4.30 2.99 -17.49
CA ASN A 27 -3.29 4.02 -17.67
C ASN A 27 -2.88 4.62 -16.32
N SER A 28 -3.84 4.90 -15.44
CA SER A 28 -3.56 5.43 -14.10
C SER A 28 -2.74 4.45 -13.25
N LEU A 29 -3.06 3.15 -13.31
CA LEU A 29 -2.26 2.12 -12.65
C LEU A 29 -0.84 2.01 -13.21
N ARG A 30 -0.69 2.10 -14.54
CA ARG A 30 0.63 2.04 -15.17
C ARG A 30 1.48 3.24 -14.79
N LEU A 31 0.88 4.43 -14.76
CA LEU A 31 1.53 5.65 -14.30
C LEU A 31 1.99 5.52 -12.84
N ALA A 32 1.10 5.09 -11.94
CA ALA A 32 1.43 4.89 -10.52
C ALA A 32 2.58 3.88 -10.34
N ARG A 33 2.54 2.77 -11.08
CA ARG A 33 3.63 1.79 -11.06
C ARG A 33 4.95 2.39 -11.54
N THR A 34 4.94 3.13 -12.65
CA THR A 34 6.15 3.78 -13.16
C THR A 34 6.72 4.78 -12.15
N GLN A 35 5.87 5.54 -11.46
CA GLN A 35 6.31 6.47 -10.40
C GLN A 35 6.89 5.75 -9.17
N GLN A 36 6.44 4.55 -8.87
CA GLN A 36 6.97 3.71 -7.78
C GLN A 36 8.18 2.86 -8.18
N THR A 37 8.50 2.78 -9.48
CA THR A 37 9.60 1.96 -9.98
C THR A 37 10.91 2.75 -9.92
N LEU A 38 11.76 2.41 -8.94
CA LEU A 38 13.04 3.09 -8.74
C LEU A 38 14.03 2.88 -9.91
N HIS A 39 14.03 1.69 -10.52
CA HIS A 39 14.96 1.31 -11.59
C HIS A 39 14.24 0.59 -12.74
N PRO A 40 13.64 1.32 -13.69
CA PRO A 40 12.88 0.71 -14.79
C PRO A 40 13.74 -0.15 -15.74
N ASP A 41 15.04 0.14 -15.85
CA ASP A 41 15.97 -0.58 -16.72
C ASP A 41 16.86 -1.61 -15.99
N ALA A 42 16.50 -2.00 -14.76
CA ALA A 42 17.31 -2.90 -13.93
C ALA A 42 17.65 -4.24 -14.63
N GLY A 43 16.80 -4.75 -15.53
CA GLY A 43 17.06 -5.97 -16.30
C GLY A 43 17.94 -5.77 -17.53
N ARG A 44 18.15 -4.53 -18.00
CA ARG A 44 18.94 -4.21 -19.20
C ARG A 44 20.39 -3.87 -18.89
N THR A 45 20.65 -3.36 -17.71
CA THR A 45 22.00 -2.99 -17.28
C THR A 45 22.36 -3.80 -16.04
N PRO A 46 23.31 -4.75 -16.13
CA PRO A 46 23.81 -5.45 -14.96
C PRO A 46 24.56 -4.45 -14.08
N ARG A 47 23.86 -3.91 -13.08
CA ARG A 47 24.45 -3.11 -12.00
C ARG A 47 24.63 -4.03 -10.80
N PRO A 48 25.77 -3.95 -10.08
CA PRO A 48 25.85 -4.58 -8.77
C PRO A 48 24.73 -4.02 -7.91
N VAL A 49 23.97 -4.91 -7.27
CA VAL A 49 22.95 -4.49 -6.29
C VAL A 49 23.64 -3.71 -5.19
N ASN A 50 23.02 -2.61 -4.75
CA ASN A 50 23.43 -1.97 -3.51
C ASN A 50 23.12 -2.97 -2.40
N GLY A 51 24.14 -3.74 -1.99
CA GLY A 51 24.02 -4.68 -0.88
C GLY A 51 23.75 -3.96 0.44
N LEU A 52 23.58 -4.74 1.51
CA LEU A 52 23.59 -4.18 2.86
C LEU A 52 24.99 -3.62 3.15
N ASP A 53 25.07 -2.46 3.81
CA ASP A 53 26.34 -2.01 4.36
C ASP A 53 26.83 -3.01 5.42
N ALA A 54 28.13 -3.03 5.67
CA ALA A 54 28.74 -4.03 6.54
C ALA A 54 28.16 -4.01 7.97
N ALA A 55 27.81 -2.83 8.49
CA ALA A 55 27.25 -2.70 9.84
C ALA A 55 25.80 -3.20 9.89
N ALA A 56 24.97 -2.84 8.90
CA ALA A 56 23.61 -3.35 8.78
C ALA A 56 23.58 -4.88 8.59
N ALA A 57 24.49 -5.43 7.77
CA ALA A 57 24.60 -6.87 7.57
C ALA A 57 24.97 -7.59 8.87
N ALA A 58 25.93 -7.06 9.62
CA ALA A 58 26.33 -7.62 10.92
C ALA A 58 25.19 -7.55 11.94
N ALA A 59 24.51 -6.41 12.05
CA ALA A 59 23.39 -6.23 12.95
C ALA A 59 22.21 -7.15 12.60
N ALA A 60 21.88 -7.31 11.32
CA ALA A 60 20.84 -8.23 10.86
C ALA A 60 21.15 -9.68 11.26
N TYR A 61 22.41 -10.10 11.10
CA TYR A 61 22.84 -11.44 11.48
C TYR A 61 22.81 -11.65 13.01
N GLN A 62 23.24 -10.65 13.79
CA GLN A 62 23.15 -10.67 15.24
C GLN A 62 21.71 -10.75 15.74
N ASN A 63 20.80 -9.93 15.18
CA ASN A 63 19.38 -9.97 15.52
C ASN A 63 18.76 -11.32 15.18
N TYR A 64 19.13 -11.91 14.03
CA TYR A 64 18.70 -13.24 13.66
C TYR A 64 19.13 -14.28 14.70
N GLN A 65 20.40 -14.30 15.09
CA GLN A 65 20.88 -15.22 16.14
C GLN A 65 20.17 -14.98 17.48
N GLN A 66 20.02 -13.73 17.88
CA GLN A 66 19.39 -13.33 19.14
C GLN A 66 17.92 -13.76 19.18
N SER A 67 17.23 -13.83 18.05
CA SER A 67 15.84 -14.29 17.98
C SER A 67 15.65 -15.76 18.39
N PHE A 68 16.69 -16.60 18.29
CA PHE A 68 16.63 -18.00 18.73
C PHE A 68 16.99 -18.20 20.20
N ILE A 69 17.60 -17.20 20.84
CA ILE A 69 18.10 -17.28 22.23
C ILE A 69 17.22 -16.45 23.17
N THR A 70 16.63 -15.38 22.66
CA THR A 70 15.67 -14.56 23.39
C THR A 70 14.35 -15.31 23.45
N LYS A 71 13.89 -15.66 24.65
CA LYS A 71 12.47 -15.91 24.85
C LYS A 71 11.79 -14.56 24.66
N ASP A 72 11.06 -14.39 23.57
CA ASP A 72 10.13 -13.26 23.46
C ASP A 72 9.15 -13.38 24.64
N ASP A 73 9.25 -12.46 25.61
CA ASP A 73 8.10 -12.12 26.41
C ASP A 73 7.09 -11.57 25.42
N GLN A 74 6.16 -12.43 24.99
CA GLN A 74 4.99 -12.06 24.20
C GLN A 74 4.14 -11.11 25.05
N GLY A 75 4.57 -9.85 25.11
CA GLY A 75 3.83 -8.77 25.72
C GLY A 75 2.57 -8.57 24.91
N ASN A 76 1.46 -9.13 25.41
CA ASN A 76 0.12 -8.82 24.94
C ASN A 76 -0.03 -7.30 24.78
N GLY A 77 -0.16 -6.81 23.56
CA GLY A 77 -0.14 -5.36 23.38
C GLY A 77 -0.44 -4.81 22.01
N PHE A 78 -1.11 -5.51 21.10
CA PHE A 78 -1.77 -4.80 19.99
C PHE A 78 -3.02 -4.10 20.51
N THR A 79 -2.83 -2.99 21.22
CA THR A 79 -3.92 -2.05 21.54
C THR A 79 -4.12 -1.17 20.32
N ILE A 80 -4.95 -1.64 19.40
CA ILE A 80 -5.58 -0.76 18.41
C ILE A 80 -6.38 0.25 19.21
N GLY A 81 -5.90 1.49 19.25
CA GLY A 81 -6.59 2.60 19.89
C GLY A 81 -7.90 2.89 19.17
N VAL A 82 -8.96 2.17 19.52
CA VAL A 82 -10.32 2.68 19.34
C VAL A 82 -10.51 3.77 20.38
N GLY A 83 -10.38 5.02 19.93
CA GLY A 83 -10.54 6.19 20.78
C GLY A 83 -11.85 6.11 21.56
N SER A 84 -11.74 6.14 22.88
CA SER A 84 -12.88 6.40 23.76
C SER A 84 -13.36 7.82 23.44
N LYS A 85 -14.42 7.91 22.63
CA LYS A 85 -15.18 9.14 22.47
C LYS A 85 -15.75 9.48 23.84
N ARG A 86 -15.27 10.59 24.41
CA ARG A 86 -15.99 11.32 25.46
C ARG A 86 -17.33 11.80 24.92
#